data_AF-A0A1J0R8Q3-F1
#
_entry.id   AF-A0A1J0R8Q3-F1
#
_cell.length_a   1.000
_cell.length_b   1.000
_cell.length_c   1.000
_cell.angle_alpha   90.00
_cell.angle_beta   90.00
_cell.angle_gamma   90.00
#
_symmetry.space_group_name_H-M   'P 1'
#
loop_
_entity.id
_entity.type
_entity.pdbx_description
1 polymer ?
#
loop_
_entity_poly.entity_id
_entity_poly.type
_entity_poly.pdbx_seq_one_letter_code
_entity_poly.pdbx_strand_id
1 'polypeptide(L)'
;VREHKQKAALITLSALTEASIKELQTEIDAKKPKLQTAIGVLKQRNAQLLGLLAQQPTTATTSEPQVSTSGQQGMGGTSRGCTTTITSAPVAGEACPKEEVTDTKIEAAAANIADLKSYKAVYDNEFALAKMKINIGAIGTNSSMAAATTAGVGCTSSGNEAHTLANIDHGVAILSVKAHTAPYSLVKNHIVGGPNDEADCKPEDSPEKKYVVSAKHVSHSICVAQQNLIGTHTRPVERQLSDLAGDAKVQDIAYLILTGKHTSTTKPADKQAAAESLFGKESKIATKNLSSLTSRRSLTLAHRKAVEENKLVN
;
A
#
# COMPACT_ATOMS: atom_id res chain seq x y z
N VAL A 1 -37.83 -34.39 -26.42
CA VAL A 1 -37.24 -34.61 -25.07
C VAL A 1 -35.80 -34.10 -24.94
N ARG A 2 -34.87 -34.48 -25.83
CA ARG A 2 -33.44 -34.10 -25.72
C ARG A 2 -33.17 -32.59 -25.80
N GLU A 3 -33.86 -31.91 -26.72
CA GLU A 3 -33.75 -30.46 -26.94
C GLU A 3 -34.33 -29.63 -25.78
N HIS A 4 -35.43 -30.09 -25.17
CA HIS A 4 -36.01 -29.48 -23.96
C HIS A 4 -35.05 -29.55 -22.76
N LYS A 5 -34.38 -30.69 -22.54
CA LYS A 5 -33.39 -30.84 -21.47
C LYS A 5 -32.16 -29.97 -21.70
N GLN A 6 -31.71 -29.81 -22.95
CA GLN A 6 -30.63 -28.88 -23.29
C GLN A 6 -30.99 -27.43 -22.99
N LYS A 7 -32.20 -26.99 -23.38
CA LYS A 7 -32.69 -25.65 -23.07
C LYS A 7 -32.79 -25.41 -21.55
N ALA A 8 -33.30 -26.38 -20.78
CA ALA A 8 -33.37 -26.29 -19.33
C ALA A 8 -31.97 -26.21 -18.66
N ALA A 9 -31.00 -27.01 -19.13
CA ALA A 9 -29.62 -26.95 -18.64
C ALA A 9 -28.97 -25.58 -18.93
N LEU A 10 -29.21 -25.00 -20.11
CA LEU A 10 -28.72 -23.65 -20.46
C LEU A 10 -29.33 -22.55 -19.59
N ILE A 11 -30.64 -22.60 -19.36
CA ILE A 11 -31.32 -21.63 -18.48
C ILE A 11 -30.80 -21.77 -17.05
N THR A 12 -30.56 -23.00 -16.58
CA THR A 12 -29.98 -23.27 -15.26
C THR A 12 -28.58 -22.68 -15.12
N LEU A 13 -27.71 -22.90 -16.11
CA LEU A 13 -26.36 -22.32 -16.14
C LEU A 13 -26.39 -20.78 -16.20
N SER A 14 -27.33 -20.20 -16.95
CA SER A 14 -27.52 -18.75 -17.03
C SER A 14 -27.93 -18.18 -15.67
N ALA A 15 -28.95 -18.74 -15.04
CA ALA A 15 -29.42 -18.31 -13.72
C ALA A 15 -28.34 -18.47 -12.64
N LEU A 16 -27.57 -19.56 -12.69
CA LEU A 16 -26.45 -19.80 -11.78
C LEU A 16 -25.31 -18.79 -11.98
N THR A 17 -25.01 -18.43 -13.25
CA THR A 17 -24.03 -17.40 -13.57
C THR A 17 -24.49 -16.05 -13.04
N GLU A 18 -25.76 -15.69 -13.22
CA GLU A 18 -26.33 -14.44 -12.70
C GLU A 18 -26.30 -14.37 -11.17
N ALA A 19 -26.67 -15.47 -10.49
CA ALA A 19 -26.56 -15.59 -9.04
C ALA A 19 -25.10 -15.45 -8.56
N SER A 20 -24.16 -16.11 -9.24
CA SER A 20 -22.73 -16.04 -8.91
C SER A 20 -22.18 -14.62 -9.13
N ILE A 21 -22.60 -13.93 -10.20
CA ILE A 21 -22.23 -12.53 -10.45
C ILE A 21 -22.77 -11.63 -9.34
N LYS A 22 -24.01 -11.82 -8.91
CA LYS A 22 -24.61 -11.02 -7.83
C LYS A 22 -23.93 -11.25 -6.48
N GLU A 23 -23.57 -12.48 -6.17
CA GLU A 23 -22.82 -12.84 -4.97
C GLU A 23 -21.42 -12.22 -4.99
N LEU A 24 -20.71 -12.34 -6.12
CA LEU A 24 -19.41 -11.71 -6.29
C LEU A 24 -19.50 -10.18 -6.21
N GLN A 25 -20.54 -9.57 -6.79
CA GLN A 25 -20.74 -8.13 -6.69
C GLN A 25 -20.96 -7.71 -5.23
N THR A 26 -21.76 -8.47 -4.47
CA THR A 26 -21.98 -8.22 -3.04
C THR A 26 -20.68 -8.35 -2.24
N GLU A 27 -19.87 -9.36 -2.56
CA GLU A 27 -18.56 -9.56 -1.95
C GLU A 27 -17.60 -8.40 -2.28
N ILE A 28 -17.55 -7.96 -3.55
CA ILE A 28 -16.78 -6.81 -4.00
C ILE A 28 -17.22 -5.56 -3.24
N ASP A 29 -18.52 -5.27 -3.18
CA ASP A 29 -19.05 -4.06 -2.55
C ASP A 29 -18.74 -4.04 -1.03
N ALA A 30 -18.74 -5.21 -0.38
CA ALA A 30 -18.40 -5.31 1.04
C ALA A 30 -16.89 -5.24 1.33
N LYS A 31 -16.04 -5.82 0.46
CA LYS A 31 -14.59 -5.94 0.70
C LYS A 31 -13.76 -4.81 0.10
N LYS A 32 -14.17 -4.25 -1.05
CA LYS A 32 -13.46 -3.18 -1.77
C LYS A 32 -13.16 -1.97 -0.88
N PRO A 33 -14.10 -1.43 -0.08
CA PRO A 33 -13.79 -0.27 0.77
C PRO A 33 -12.65 -0.56 1.75
N LYS A 34 -12.61 -1.76 2.34
CA LYS A 34 -11.56 -2.17 3.29
C LYS A 34 -10.19 -2.25 2.62
N LEU A 35 -10.13 -2.81 1.42
CA LEU A 35 -8.91 -2.86 0.61
C LEU A 35 -8.46 -1.45 0.20
N GLN A 36 -9.39 -0.57 -0.16
CA GLN A 36 -9.09 0.83 -0.49
C GLN A 36 -8.54 1.60 0.73
N THR A 37 -9.10 1.39 1.91
CA THR A 37 -8.56 1.96 3.17
C THR A 37 -7.13 1.50 3.40
N ALA A 38 -6.84 0.19 3.27
CA ALA A 38 -5.49 -0.33 3.44
C ALA A 38 -4.50 0.26 2.43
N ILE A 39 -4.89 0.38 1.15
CA ILE A 39 -4.08 1.06 0.12
C ILE A 39 -3.82 2.51 0.51
N GLY A 40 -4.83 3.23 1.02
CA GLY A 40 -4.69 4.60 1.49
C GLY A 40 -3.63 4.75 2.58
N VAL A 41 -3.69 3.89 3.60
CA VAL A 41 -2.74 3.85 4.72
C VAL A 41 -1.32 3.55 4.22
N LEU A 42 -1.15 2.56 3.34
CA LEU A 42 0.15 2.22 2.75
C LEU A 42 0.74 3.39 1.95
N LYS A 43 -0.08 4.06 1.13
CA LYS A 43 0.34 5.24 0.36
C LYS A 43 0.75 6.40 1.27
N GLN A 44 0.00 6.66 2.34
CA GLN A 44 0.35 7.70 3.31
C GLN A 44 1.67 7.40 4.02
N ARG A 45 1.89 6.15 4.46
CA ARG A 45 3.16 5.76 5.07
C ARG A 45 4.32 5.86 4.08
N ASN A 46 4.12 5.48 2.82
CA ASN A 46 5.14 5.64 1.78
C ASN A 46 5.49 7.13 1.56
N ALA A 47 4.48 8.00 1.52
CA ALA A 47 4.71 9.45 1.42
C ALA A 47 5.48 10.01 2.63
N GLN A 48 5.21 9.52 3.84
CA GLN A 48 5.97 9.88 5.03
C GLN A 48 7.44 9.44 4.92
N LEU A 49 7.71 8.23 4.42
CA LEU A 49 9.08 7.74 4.19
C LEU A 49 9.82 8.58 3.14
N LEU A 50 9.15 8.94 2.04
CA LEU A 50 9.71 9.84 1.03
C LEU A 50 9.98 11.23 1.60
N GLY A 51 9.09 11.77 2.42
CA GLY A 51 9.30 13.03 3.14
C GLY A 51 10.51 12.97 4.08
N LEU A 52 10.68 11.85 4.79
CA LEU A 52 11.82 11.62 5.67
C LEU A 52 13.14 11.56 4.89
N LEU A 53 13.16 10.97 3.69
CA LEU A 53 14.33 10.97 2.80
C LEU A 53 14.61 12.37 2.22
N ALA A 54 13.57 13.10 1.82
CA ALA A 54 13.70 14.44 1.27
C ALA A 54 14.20 15.49 2.27
N GLN A 55 14.00 15.27 3.57
CA GLN A 55 14.47 16.16 4.65
C GLN A 55 15.95 15.98 4.99
N GLN A 56 16.67 15.04 4.37
CA GLN A 56 18.11 14.88 4.61
C GLN A 56 18.91 15.95 3.84
N PRO A 57 19.70 16.80 4.52
CA PRO A 57 20.52 17.78 3.84
C PRO A 57 21.65 17.08 3.06
N THR A 58 21.60 17.16 1.72
CA THR A 58 22.66 16.69 0.83
C THR A 58 23.76 17.74 0.67
N THR A 59 23.35 18.99 0.49
CA THR A 59 24.21 20.17 0.45
C THR A 59 23.55 21.29 1.24
N ALA A 60 24.08 21.59 2.42
CA ALA A 60 23.62 22.69 3.24
C ALA A 60 24.39 23.97 2.87
N THR A 61 23.67 25.08 2.73
CA THR A 61 24.21 26.43 2.62
C THR A 61 23.75 27.25 3.83
N THR A 62 24.50 28.29 4.16
CA THR A 62 24.18 29.19 5.27
C THR A 62 23.93 30.59 4.74
N SER A 63 23.00 31.31 5.38
CA SER A 63 22.81 32.74 5.12
C SER A 63 23.93 33.56 5.76
N GLU A 64 24.03 34.83 5.36
CA GLU A 64 24.90 35.78 6.03
C GLU A 64 24.60 35.81 7.55
N PRO A 65 25.62 35.63 8.41
CA PRO A 65 25.46 35.58 9.85
C PRO A 65 25.07 36.97 10.37
N GLN A 66 24.19 36.98 11.35
CA GLN A 66 23.70 38.18 12.01
C GLN A 66 24.17 38.19 13.46
N VAL A 67 24.79 39.29 13.85
CA VAL A 67 25.22 39.52 15.23
C VAL A 67 24.02 39.96 16.04
N SER A 68 23.81 39.33 17.18
CA SER A 68 22.82 39.76 18.16
C SER A 68 23.49 40.35 19.38
N THR A 69 23.15 41.59 19.68
CA THR A 69 23.65 42.31 20.86
C THR A 69 22.73 42.17 22.08
N SER A 70 21.56 41.55 21.93
CA SER A 70 20.67 41.26 23.06
C SER A 70 21.14 40.02 23.83
N GLY A 71 20.74 39.92 25.10
CA GLY A 71 20.98 38.72 25.89
C GLY A 71 20.33 37.49 25.24
N GLN A 72 21.11 36.41 25.11
CA GLN A 72 20.67 35.16 24.51
C GLN A 72 19.94 34.29 25.54
N GLN A 73 18.85 33.66 25.11
CA GLN A 73 18.06 32.79 25.96
C GLN A 73 18.91 31.64 26.51
N GLY A 74 18.86 31.41 27.83
CA GLY A 74 19.69 30.41 28.50
C GLY A 74 21.14 30.83 28.79
N MET A 75 21.51 32.08 28.49
CA MET A 75 22.81 32.67 28.80
C MET A 75 22.65 33.94 29.67
N GLY A 76 23.75 34.43 30.25
CA GLY A 76 23.76 35.66 31.05
C GLY A 76 23.33 36.89 30.25
N GLY A 77 22.80 37.92 30.92
CA GLY A 77 22.17 39.09 30.28
C GLY A 77 23.08 39.94 29.38
N THR A 78 24.39 39.79 29.48
CA THR A 78 25.39 40.44 28.61
C THR A 78 25.90 39.54 27.48
N SER A 79 25.33 38.34 27.32
CA SER A 79 25.68 37.43 26.24
C SER A 79 25.38 38.07 24.89
N ARG A 80 26.25 37.77 23.92
CA ARG A 80 26.07 38.11 22.51
C ARG A 80 25.69 36.83 21.76
N GLY A 81 24.97 36.98 20.66
CA GLY A 81 24.55 35.86 19.81
C GLY A 81 25.10 35.97 18.40
N CYS A 82 25.17 34.83 17.72
CA CYS A 82 25.39 34.75 16.28
C CYS A 82 24.29 33.87 15.70
N THR A 83 23.52 34.42 14.75
CA THR A 83 22.42 33.69 14.11
C THR A 83 22.72 33.56 12.62
N THR A 84 22.59 32.35 12.08
CA THR A 84 22.56 32.11 10.64
C THR A 84 21.42 31.15 10.32
N THR A 85 20.89 31.24 9.10
CA THR A 85 19.88 30.32 8.59
C THR A 85 20.55 29.25 7.77
N ILE A 86 20.31 27.99 8.10
CA ILE A 86 20.72 26.85 7.27
C ILE A 86 19.62 26.58 6.26
N THR A 87 19.98 26.55 4.98
CA THR A 87 19.11 26.06 3.91
C THR A 87 19.74 24.84 3.27
N SER A 88 18.92 23.90 2.82
CA SER A 88 19.38 22.73 2.07
C SER A 88 18.68 22.69 0.72
N ALA A 89 19.44 22.39 -0.33
CA ALA A 89 18.83 22.10 -1.61
C ALA A 89 17.96 20.83 -1.50
N PRO A 90 16.80 20.78 -2.18
CA PRO A 90 16.04 19.54 -2.26
C PRO A 90 16.89 18.45 -2.94
N VAL A 91 16.75 17.22 -2.46
CA VAL A 91 17.40 16.07 -3.08
C VAL A 91 16.73 15.79 -4.44
N ALA A 92 17.48 15.96 -5.53
CA ALA A 92 17.04 15.58 -6.87
C ALA A 92 17.64 14.21 -7.24
N GLY A 93 16.79 13.19 -7.39
CA GLY A 93 17.20 11.82 -7.73
C GLY A 93 16.11 10.79 -7.41
N GLU A 94 16.32 9.53 -7.80
CA GLU A 94 15.48 8.43 -7.30
C GLU A 94 15.66 8.30 -5.78
N ALA A 95 14.57 8.44 -5.03
CA ALA A 95 14.59 8.38 -3.57
C ALA A 95 15.09 7.02 -3.03
N CYS A 96 14.93 5.96 -3.83
CA CYS A 96 15.38 4.62 -3.54
C CYS A 96 16.08 4.06 -4.79
N PRO A 97 17.43 4.06 -4.86
CA PRO A 97 18.13 3.44 -5.98
C PRO A 97 17.83 1.95 -6.02
N LYS A 98 17.71 1.40 -7.22
CA LYS A 98 17.41 -0.02 -7.42
C LYS A 98 18.52 -0.92 -6.83
N GLU A 99 18.14 -1.87 -6.00
CA GLU A 99 19.01 -2.87 -5.40
C GLU A 99 18.49 -4.28 -5.70
N GLU A 100 19.11 -4.99 -6.64
CA GLU A 100 18.59 -6.25 -7.19
C GLU A 100 18.16 -7.28 -6.13
N VAL A 101 19.01 -7.52 -5.11
CA VAL A 101 18.73 -8.49 -4.04
C VAL A 101 17.60 -8.02 -3.11
N THR A 102 17.58 -6.73 -2.77
CA THR A 102 16.59 -6.14 -1.85
C THR A 102 15.24 -6.04 -2.54
N ASP A 103 15.21 -5.54 -3.77
CA ASP A 103 14.00 -5.36 -4.56
C ASP A 103 13.33 -6.68 -4.89
N THR A 104 14.10 -7.72 -5.23
CA THR A 104 13.56 -9.07 -5.45
C THR A 104 12.84 -9.59 -4.20
N LYS A 105 13.36 -9.33 -2.99
CA LYS A 105 12.71 -9.73 -1.74
C LYS A 105 11.45 -8.93 -1.46
N ILE A 106 11.45 -7.63 -1.79
CA ILE A 106 10.27 -6.77 -1.67
C ILE A 106 9.17 -7.22 -2.64
N GLU A 107 9.52 -7.50 -3.90
CA GLU A 107 8.60 -8.03 -4.91
C GLU A 107 8.04 -9.39 -4.50
N ALA A 108 8.88 -10.30 -3.99
CA ALA A 108 8.43 -11.58 -3.46
C ALA A 108 7.48 -11.43 -2.26
N ALA A 109 7.77 -10.49 -1.34
CA ALA A 109 6.88 -10.21 -0.22
C ALA A 109 5.55 -9.59 -0.67
N ALA A 110 5.57 -8.71 -1.66
CA ALA A 110 4.37 -8.12 -2.24
C ALA A 110 3.50 -9.17 -2.97
N ALA A 111 4.13 -10.11 -3.69
CA ALA A 111 3.44 -11.23 -4.33
C ALA A 111 2.78 -12.18 -3.31
N ASN A 112 3.36 -12.31 -2.12
CA ASN A 112 2.87 -13.18 -1.04
C ASN A 112 2.28 -12.39 0.13
N ILE A 113 1.65 -11.24 -0.15
CA ILE A 113 1.12 -10.37 0.90
C ILE A 113 0.05 -11.06 1.76
N ALA A 114 -0.64 -12.06 1.21
CA ALA A 114 -1.61 -12.90 1.94
C ALA A 114 -0.98 -13.67 3.11
N ASP A 115 0.29 -14.06 2.98
CA ASP A 115 1.02 -14.90 3.94
C ASP A 115 1.99 -14.10 4.82
N LEU A 116 2.03 -12.77 4.64
CA LEU A 116 2.96 -11.90 5.35
C LEU A 116 2.61 -11.83 6.84
N LYS A 117 3.48 -12.39 7.70
CA LYS A 117 3.27 -12.42 9.16
C LYS A 117 3.83 -11.19 9.88
N SER A 118 4.89 -10.61 9.34
CA SER A 118 5.58 -9.46 9.94
C SER A 118 6.44 -8.76 8.90
N TYR A 119 6.79 -7.51 9.16
CA TYR A 119 7.73 -6.76 8.34
C TYR A 119 8.62 -5.86 9.21
N LYS A 120 9.77 -5.44 8.68
CA LYS A 120 10.63 -4.44 9.34
C LYS A 120 10.24 -3.06 8.83
N ALA A 121 9.99 -2.13 9.74
CA ALA A 121 9.61 -0.76 9.44
C ALA A 121 10.58 0.22 10.10
N VAL A 122 10.77 1.39 9.50
CA VAL A 122 11.37 2.55 10.17
C VAL A 122 10.57 2.84 11.44
N TYR A 123 11.26 3.00 12.56
CA TYR A 123 10.65 3.29 13.86
C TYR A 123 9.93 4.64 13.83
N ASP A 124 8.75 4.73 14.47
CA ASP A 124 7.90 5.91 14.35
C ASP A 124 8.54 7.19 14.93
N ASN A 125 9.43 7.07 15.91
CA ASN A 125 10.16 8.23 16.45
C ASN A 125 11.18 8.82 15.47
N GLU A 126 11.53 8.11 14.39
CA GLU A 126 12.42 8.64 13.36
C GLU A 126 11.74 9.75 12.52
N PHE A 127 10.40 9.86 12.59
CA PHE A 127 9.63 10.90 11.91
C PHE A 127 9.48 12.20 12.72
N ALA A 128 9.96 12.22 13.97
CA ALA A 128 9.73 13.35 14.88
C ALA A 128 10.53 14.61 14.52
N LEU A 129 11.74 14.48 13.97
CA LEU A 129 12.59 15.59 13.52
C LEU A 129 13.69 15.08 12.58
N ALA A 130 14.03 15.89 11.57
CA ALA A 130 15.20 15.64 10.73
C ALA A 130 16.47 15.63 11.61
N LYS A 131 17.14 14.48 11.68
CA LYS A 131 18.40 14.36 12.41
C LYS A 131 19.50 15.03 11.58
N MET A 132 20.06 16.12 12.09
CA MET A 132 21.20 16.82 11.51
C MET A 132 22.38 16.79 12.47
N LYS A 133 23.59 16.71 11.92
CA LYS A 133 24.83 16.90 12.66
C LYS A 133 25.40 18.28 12.30
N ILE A 134 25.39 19.19 13.26
CA ILE A 134 25.98 20.52 13.13
C ILE A 134 27.31 20.51 13.86
N ASN A 135 28.39 20.88 13.16
CA ASN A 135 29.71 21.08 13.75
C ASN A 135 29.93 22.57 13.94
N ILE A 136 30.18 23.00 15.18
CA ILE A 136 30.42 24.38 15.55
C ILE A 136 31.86 24.49 16.06
N GLY A 137 32.62 25.42 15.49
CA GLY A 137 33.95 25.78 15.93
C GLY A 137 33.93 27.10 16.67
N ALA A 138 34.80 27.23 17.67
CA ALA A 138 35.07 28.50 18.32
C ALA A 138 36.57 28.65 18.55
N ILE A 139 37.06 29.88 18.48
CA ILE A 139 38.47 30.24 18.72
C ILE A 139 38.55 31.53 19.54
N GLY A 140 39.54 31.60 20.43
CA GLY A 140 39.80 32.76 21.28
C GLY A 140 38.70 33.08 22.30
N THR A 141 38.77 34.29 22.86
CA THR A 141 37.78 34.83 23.80
C THR A 141 36.55 35.39 23.06
N ASN A 142 35.39 34.77 23.27
CA ASN A 142 34.13 35.12 22.58
C ASN A 142 33.34 36.27 23.24
N SER A 143 33.94 37.03 24.16
CA SER A 143 33.27 38.11 24.90
C SER A 143 32.92 39.33 24.03
N SER A 144 33.39 39.36 22.78
CA SER A 144 33.31 40.51 21.87
C SER A 144 32.65 40.22 20.53
N MET A 145 31.87 39.13 20.39
CA MET A 145 31.12 38.86 19.15
C MET A 145 30.28 40.08 18.75
N ALA A 146 30.75 40.80 17.73
CA ALA A 146 30.27 42.13 17.36
C ALA A 146 30.23 42.32 15.83
N ALA A 147 30.79 41.37 15.09
CA ALA A 147 30.94 41.41 13.64
C ALA A 147 30.49 40.09 13.00
N ALA A 148 29.84 40.18 11.83
CA ALA A 148 29.61 39.05 10.95
C ALA A 148 30.90 38.78 10.14
N THR A 149 31.21 37.51 9.88
CA THR A 149 32.31 37.17 8.97
C THR A 149 31.83 37.25 7.52
N THR A 150 32.64 37.80 6.62
CA THR A 150 32.37 37.84 5.17
C THR A 150 32.15 36.47 4.50
N ALA A 151 32.58 35.37 5.15
CA ALA A 151 32.40 34.01 4.64
C ALA A 151 31.00 33.41 4.91
N GLY A 152 30.08 34.14 5.56
CA GLY A 152 28.69 33.70 5.67
C GLY A 152 28.42 32.56 6.69
N VAL A 153 29.39 32.22 7.54
CA VAL A 153 29.35 30.99 8.38
C VAL A 153 29.60 31.22 9.87
N GLY A 154 29.88 32.45 10.31
CA GLY A 154 30.16 32.72 11.73
C GLY A 154 30.17 34.21 12.12
N CYS A 155 30.36 34.46 13.40
CA CYS A 155 30.54 35.79 13.95
C CYS A 155 31.90 35.90 14.65
N THR A 156 32.46 37.11 14.60
CA THR A 156 33.80 37.44 15.07
C THR A 156 33.76 38.68 15.95
N SER A 157 34.90 38.99 16.55
CA SER A 157 35.12 40.23 17.29
C SER A 157 35.20 41.46 16.37
N SER A 158 34.94 42.65 16.92
CA SER A 158 35.09 43.92 16.18
C SER A 158 36.49 44.06 15.58
N GLY A 159 36.57 44.57 14.35
CA GLY A 159 37.83 44.76 13.61
C GLY A 159 38.29 43.54 12.81
N ASN A 160 37.55 42.43 12.88
CA ASN A 160 37.82 41.20 12.14
C ASN A 160 36.74 40.88 11.08
N GLU A 161 35.88 41.85 10.73
CA GLU A 161 34.75 41.69 9.80
C GLU A 161 35.20 41.14 8.43
N ALA A 162 36.34 41.64 7.93
CA ALA A 162 36.87 41.31 6.61
C ALA A 162 37.67 39.99 6.56
N HIS A 163 37.91 39.34 7.71
CA HIS A 163 38.73 38.14 7.77
C HIS A 163 37.95 36.91 7.33
N THR A 164 38.61 36.05 6.53
CA THR A 164 38.12 34.69 6.27
C THR A 164 38.23 33.87 7.55
N LEU A 165 37.46 32.78 7.68
CA LEU A 165 37.50 31.91 8.86
C LEU A 165 38.91 31.45 9.27
N ALA A 166 39.83 31.31 8.31
CA ALA A 166 41.21 30.88 8.56
C ALA A 166 42.05 31.93 9.32
N ASN A 167 41.65 33.20 9.29
CA ASN A 167 42.44 34.34 9.78
C ASN A 167 41.77 35.05 10.97
N ILE A 168 40.81 34.39 11.63
CA ILE A 168 40.11 34.95 12.79
C ILE A 168 40.75 34.39 14.06
N ASP A 169 41.17 35.27 14.97
CA ASP A 169 41.73 34.90 16.27
C ASP A 169 40.66 34.75 17.37
N HIS A 170 39.47 35.35 17.17
CA HIS A 170 38.36 35.38 18.11
C HIS A 170 37.00 35.27 17.41
N GLY A 171 36.31 34.15 17.52
CA GLY A 171 34.99 33.98 16.90
C GLY A 171 34.37 32.60 17.03
N VAL A 172 33.14 32.47 16.52
CA VAL A 172 32.36 31.23 16.44
C VAL A 172 31.82 31.04 15.04
N ALA A 173 31.86 29.80 14.52
CA ALA A 173 31.36 29.50 13.18
C ALA A 173 30.75 28.09 13.08
N ILE A 174 29.77 27.95 12.18
CA ILE A 174 29.29 26.65 11.73
C ILE A 174 30.30 26.11 10.71
N LEU A 175 31.04 25.07 11.11
CA LEU A 175 32.07 24.44 10.29
C LEU A 175 31.47 23.49 9.25
N SER A 176 30.36 22.83 9.59
CA SER A 176 29.63 21.97 8.65
C SER A 176 28.25 21.63 9.18
N VAL A 177 27.29 21.48 8.27
CA VAL A 177 26.02 20.82 8.53
C VAL A 177 25.96 19.58 7.65
N LYS A 178 25.74 18.42 8.26
CA LYS A 178 25.65 17.14 7.55
C LYS A 178 24.38 16.41 7.95
N ALA A 179 23.87 15.59 7.04
CA ALA A 179 22.86 14.60 7.39
C ALA A 179 23.38 13.74 8.55
N HIS A 180 22.50 13.40 9.47
CA HIS A 180 22.83 12.38 10.46
C HIS A 180 22.99 11.04 9.74
N THR A 181 24.20 10.49 9.76
CA THR A 181 24.55 9.28 9.01
C THR A 181 24.20 7.99 9.74
N ALA A 182 23.58 8.05 10.92
CA ALA A 182 23.14 6.82 11.57
C ALA A 182 22.00 6.21 10.77
N PRO A 183 22.03 4.88 10.54
CA PRO A 183 20.92 4.21 9.89
C PRO A 183 19.64 4.40 10.71
N TYR A 184 18.51 4.53 10.01
CA TYR A 184 17.21 4.57 10.68
C TYR A 184 17.02 3.31 11.51
N SER A 185 16.52 3.48 12.73
CA SER A 185 16.17 2.35 13.58
C SER A 185 15.03 1.58 12.93
N LEU A 186 15.22 0.28 12.71
CA LEU A 186 14.18 -0.60 12.18
C LEU A 186 13.59 -1.43 13.30
N VAL A 187 12.26 -1.51 13.34
CA VAL A 187 11.51 -2.33 14.29
C VAL A 187 10.71 -3.37 13.53
N LYS A 188 10.71 -4.60 14.06
CA LYS A 188 9.85 -5.67 13.54
C LYS A 188 8.42 -5.42 14.00
N ASN A 189 7.52 -5.29 13.04
CA ASN A 189 6.09 -5.13 13.28
C ASN A 189 5.38 -6.41 12.89
N HIS A 190 4.61 -6.95 13.82
CA HIS A 190 3.79 -8.14 13.60
C HIS A 190 2.46 -7.73 12.96
N ILE A 191 2.00 -8.54 12.01
CA ILE A 191 0.70 -8.39 11.35
C ILE A 191 -0.30 -9.34 12.02
N VAL A 192 0.13 -10.58 12.26
CA VAL A 192 -0.64 -11.67 12.89
C VAL A 192 0.21 -12.29 14.00
N GLY A 193 -0.41 -12.69 15.12
CA GLY A 193 0.19 -13.51 16.17
C GLY A 193 1.53 -12.99 16.70
N GLY A 194 1.58 -11.73 17.15
CA GLY A 194 2.75 -11.21 17.86
C GLY A 194 3.12 -12.08 19.07
N PRO A 195 4.40 -12.13 19.49
CA PRO A 195 4.87 -13.07 20.52
C PRO A 195 4.15 -12.96 21.87
N ASN A 196 3.48 -11.83 22.13
CA ASN A 196 2.73 -11.56 23.36
C ASN A 196 1.28 -11.10 23.09
N ASP A 197 0.75 -11.27 21.88
CA ASP A 197 -0.59 -10.81 21.54
C ASP A 197 -1.62 -11.93 21.69
N GLU A 198 -2.68 -11.67 22.46
CA GLU A 198 -3.80 -12.59 22.66
C GLU A 198 -4.79 -12.60 21.47
N ALA A 199 -4.71 -11.60 20.58
CA ALA A 199 -5.62 -11.44 19.44
C ALA A 199 -4.88 -10.97 18.19
N ASP A 200 -5.22 -11.58 17.05
CA ASP A 200 -4.74 -11.18 15.73
C ASP A 200 -5.29 -9.82 15.29
N CYS A 201 -4.57 -9.14 14.40
CA CYS A 201 -4.98 -7.89 13.78
C CYS A 201 -5.33 -6.75 14.77
N LYS A 202 -4.62 -6.61 15.89
CA LYS A 202 -4.94 -5.59 16.90
C LYS A 202 -4.91 -4.16 16.32
N PRO A 203 -6.00 -3.38 16.45
CA PRO A 203 -6.00 -1.99 16.01
C PRO A 203 -5.06 -1.12 16.86
N GLU A 204 -4.66 0.00 16.30
CA GLU A 204 -4.06 1.08 17.06
C GLU A 204 -5.14 1.93 17.73
N ASP A 205 -4.86 2.46 18.91
CA ASP A 205 -5.76 3.37 19.60
C ASP A 205 -5.69 4.76 18.96
N SER A 206 -6.83 5.26 18.51
CA SER A 206 -7.00 6.58 17.89
C SER A 206 -5.94 6.93 16.81
N PRO A 207 -5.78 6.12 15.74
CA PRO A 207 -4.84 6.41 14.68
C PRO A 207 -5.13 7.75 13.97
N GLU A 208 -6.40 8.17 13.93
CA GLU A 208 -6.84 9.44 13.36
C GLU A 208 -6.32 10.69 14.08
N LYS A 209 -5.87 10.54 15.33
CA LYS A 209 -5.32 11.64 16.14
C LYS A 209 -3.80 11.78 15.99
N LYS A 210 -3.17 10.94 15.16
CA LYS A 210 -1.72 10.93 14.97
C LYS A 210 -1.34 11.64 13.67
N TYR A 211 -0.33 12.49 13.74
CA TYR A 211 0.26 13.15 12.55
C TYR A 211 1.03 12.17 11.66
N VAL A 212 1.58 11.12 12.25
CA VAL A 212 2.34 10.07 11.57
C VAL A 212 1.51 8.79 11.57
N VAL A 213 1.40 8.15 10.41
CA VAL A 213 0.74 6.85 10.27
C VAL A 213 1.70 5.85 10.87
N SER A 214 1.39 5.28 12.03
CA SER A 214 2.32 4.39 12.74
C SER A 214 2.56 3.08 11.99
N ALA A 215 3.67 2.41 12.31
CA ALA A 215 3.89 1.06 11.81
C ALA A 215 2.81 0.07 12.31
N LYS A 216 2.25 0.29 13.52
CA LYS A 216 1.15 -0.50 14.05
C LYS A 216 -0.14 -0.35 13.22
N HIS A 217 -0.47 0.87 12.79
CA HIS A 217 -1.64 1.12 11.96
C HIS A 217 -1.53 0.48 10.57
N VAL A 218 -0.32 0.48 10.01
CA VAL A 218 -0.01 -0.22 8.76
C VAL A 218 -0.17 -1.74 8.94
N SER A 219 0.41 -2.34 9.99
CA SER A 219 0.21 -3.76 10.33
C SER A 219 -1.28 -4.13 10.40
N HIS A 220 -2.07 -3.36 11.16
CA HIS A 220 -3.50 -3.59 11.27
C HIS A 220 -4.21 -3.54 9.92
N SER A 221 -3.89 -2.53 9.10
CA SER A 221 -4.48 -2.35 7.77
C SER A 221 -4.14 -3.50 6.81
N ILE A 222 -2.89 -3.99 6.85
CA ILE A 222 -2.49 -5.18 6.08
C ILE A 222 -3.28 -6.41 6.57
N CYS A 223 -3.41 -6.60 7.89
CA CYS A 223 -4.14 -7.72 8.47
C CYS A 223 -5.62 -7.73 8.05
N VAL A 224 -6.28 -6.57 8.10
CA VAL A 224 -7.65 -6.40 7.62
C VAL A 224 -7.73 -6.68 6.12
N ALA A 225 -6.75 -6.23 5.33
CA ALA A 225 -6.72 -6.52 3.89
C ALA A 225 -6.57 -8.03 3.61
N GLN A 226 -5.69 -8.74 4.32
CA GLN A 226 -5.51 -10.19 4.22
C GLN A 226 -6.83 -10.94 4.49
N GLN A 227 -7.58 -10.53 5.50
CA GLN A 227 -8.89 -11.12 5.84
C GLN A 227 -10.01 -10.78 4.84
N ASN A 228 -9.80 -9.79 3.97
CA ASN A 228 -10.80 -9.29 3.04
C ASN A 228 -10.32 -9.33 1.57
N LEU A 229 -9.41 -10.24 1.25
CA LEU A 229 -9.11 -10.56 -0.13
C LEU A 229 -10.37 -11.11 -0.81
N ILE A 230 -10.61 -10.67 -2.05
CA ILE A 230 -11.75 -11.10 -2.85
C ILE A 230 -11.37 -12.43 -3.50
N GLY A 231 -12.18 -13.47 -3.27
CA GLY A 231 -11.93 -14.78 -3.83
C GLY A 231 -12.12 -14.80 -5.34
N THR A 232 -11.31 -15.57 -6.06
CA THR A 232 -11.60 -15.90 -7.45
C THR A 232 -12.62 -17.04 -7.48
N HIS A 233 -13.83 -16.75 -7.95
CA HIS A 233 -14.86 -17.78 -8.13
C HIS A 233 -14.69 -18.45 -9.49
N THR A 234 -14.65 -19.79 -9.49
CA THR A 234 -14.68 -20.58 -10.72
C THR A 234 -16.00 -20.33 -11.43
N ARG A 235 -15.96 -20.04 -12.73
CA ARG A 235 -17.19 -19.79 -13.48
C ARG A 235 -18.02 -21.07 -13.53
N PRO A 236 -19.35 -21.01 -13.43
CA PRO A 236 -20.18 -22.21 -13.48
C PRO A 236 -19.95 -23.09 -14.72
N VAL A 237 -19.61 -22.48 -15.86
CA VAL A 237 -19.29 -23.18 -17.11
C VAL A 237 -17.93 -23.90 -17.11
N GLU A 238 -17.07 -23.60 -16.14
CA GLU A 238 -15.73 -24.21 -15.96
C GLU A 238 -15.75 -25.32 -14.90
N ARG A 239 -16.85 -25.47 -14.14
CA ARG A 239 -17.03 -26.52 -13.13
C ARG A 239 -17.29 -27.88 -13.78
N GLN A 240 -16.90 -28.97 -13.10
CA GLN A 240 -17.29 -30.30 -13.55
C GLN A 240 -18.81 -30.47 -13.43
N LEU A 241 -19.38 -31.30 -14.29
CA LEU A 241 -20.82 -31.53 -14.37
C LEU A 241 -21.37 -32.25 -13.13
N SER A 242 -20.58 -33.16 -12.58
CA SER A 242 -20.83 -33.80 -11.28
C SER A 242 -20.87 -32.76 -10.15
N ASP A 243 -19.94 -31.80 -10.14
CA ASP A 243 -19.91 -30.72 -9.15
C ASP A 243 -21.11 -29.78 -9.27
N LEU A 244 -21.63 -29.58 -10.48
CA LEU A 244 -22.87 -28.84 -10.71
C LEU A 244 -24.09 -29.65 -10.24
N ALA A 245 -24.15 -30.94 -10.52
CA ALA A 245 -25.25 -31.79 -10.08
C ALA A 245 -25.33 -31.93 -8.55
N GLY A 246 -24.18 -31.90 -7.86
CA GLY A 246 -24.08 -31.96 -6.41
C GLY A 246 -24.32 -30.63 -5.68
N ASP A 247 -24.39 -29.51 -6.39
CA ASP A 247 -24.52 -28.19 -5.79
C ASP A 247 -25.98 -27.89 -5.43
N ALA A 248 -26.24 -27.59 -4.15
CA ALA A 248 -27.59 -27.35 -3.63
C ALA A 248 -28.33 -26.21 -4.36
N LYS A 249 -27.63 -25.12 -4.72
CA LYS A 249 -28.24 -24.01 -5.48
C LYS A 249 -28.60 -24.45 -6.89
N VAL A 250 -27.76 -25.26 -7.51
CA VAL A 250 -28.03 -25.83 -8.84
C VAL A 250 -29.23 -26.77 -8.79
N GLN A 251 -29.32 -27.59 -7.75
CA GLN A 251 -30.47 -28.48 -7.51
C GLN A 251 -31.78 -27.71 -7.34
N ASP A 252 -31.75 -26.60 -6.59
CA ASP A 252 -32.92 -25.72 -6.43
C ASP A 252 -33.34 -25.07 -7.76
N ILE A 253 -32.38 -24.49 -8.50
CA ILE A 253 -32.66 -23.82 -9.79
C ILE A 253 -33.13 -24.85 -10.83
N ALA A 254 -32.48 -26.01 -10.92
CA ALA A 254 -32.86 -27.09 -11.83
C ALA A 254 -34.29 -27.58 -11.57
N TYR A 255 -34.64 -27.79 -10.30
CA TYR A 255 -35.97 -28.21 -9.90
C TYR A 255 -37.03 -27.15 -10.25
N LEU A 256 -36.76 -25.87 -9.95
CA LEU A 256 -37.61 -24.73 -10.30
C LEU A 256 -37.87 -24.65 -11.82
N ILE A 257 -36.82 -24.77 -12.64
CA ILE A 257 -36.93 -24.69 -14.11
C ILE A 257 -37.70 -25.88 -14.68
N LEU A 258 -37.50 -27.07 -14.13
CA LEU A 258 -38.14 -28.29 -14.63
C LEU A 258 -39.60 -28.43 -14.18
N THR A 259 -39.94 -27.97 -12.98
CA THR A 259 -41.26 -28.22 -12.37
C THR A 259 -42.14 -26.98 -12.28
N GLY A 260 -41.56 -25.78 -12.38
CA GLY A 260 -42.27 -24.51 -12.17
C GLY A 260 -42.76 -24.30 -10.74
N LYS A 261 -42.35 -25.15 -9.78
CA LYS A 261 -42.85 -25.15 -8.40
C LYS A 261 -41.69 -25.07 -7.40
N HIS A 262 -41.86 -24.26 -6.37
CA HIS A 262 -41.04 -24.32 -5.16
C HIS A 262 -42.00 -24.40 -3.97
N THR A 263 -42.15 -25.59 -3.40
CA THR A 263 -43.04 -25.83 -2.25
C THR A 263 -42.21 -26.31 -1.07
N SER A 264 -42.63 -25.98 0.16
CA SER A 264 -41.99 -26.42 1.40
C SER A 264 -41.95 -27.95 1.59
N THR A 265 -42.65 -28.72 0.75
CA THR A 265 -42.71 -30.18 0.74
C THR A 265 -41.72 -30.86 -0.21
N THR A 266 -40.91 -30.10 -0.96
CA THR A 266 -39.96 -30.65 -1.93
C THR A 266 -38.81 -31.38 -1.21
N LYS A 267 -38.60 -32.67 -1.53
CA LYS A 267 -37.56 -33.47 -0.87
C LYS A 267 -36.19 -33.19 -1.50
N PRO A 268 -35.09 -33.24 -0.71
CA PRO A 268 -33.73 -33.09 -1.24
C PRO A 268 -33.42 -34.05 -2.39
N ALA A 269 -33.90 -35.30 -2.32
CA ALA A 269 -33.74 -36.30 -3.36
C ALA A 269 -34.38 -35.89 -4.70
N ASP A 270 -35.51 -35.18 -4.68
CA ASP A 270 -36.20 -34.73 -5.90
C ASP A 270 -35.41 -33.60 -6.59
N LYS A 271 -34.79 -32.71 -5.80
CA LYS A 271 -33.94 -31.62 -6.30
C LYS A 271 -32.62 -32.17 -6.88
N GLN A 272 -32.02 -33.14 -6.20
CA GLN A 272 -30.86 -33.85 -6.69
C GLN A 272 -31.16 -34.59 -8.00
N ALA A 273 -32.27 -35.33 -8.09
CA ALA A 273 -32.67 -36.03 -9.31
C ALA A 273 -32.91 -35.07 -10.50
N ALA A 274 -33.46 -33.88 -10.23
CA ALA A 274 -33.64 -32.84 -11.25
C ALA A 274 -32.30 -32.36 -11.81
N ALA A 275 -31.32 -32.06 -10.95
CA ALA A 275 -29.98 -31.66 -11.37
C ALA A 275 -29.24 -32.78 -12.13
N GLU A 276 -29.31 -34.02 -11.62
CA GLU A 276 -28.72 -35.19 -12.27
C GLU A 276 -29.35 -35.46 -13.65
N SER A 277 -30.65 -35.19 -13.84
CA SER A 277 -31.30 -35.29 -15.15
C SER A 277 -30.83 -34.22 -16.14
N LEU A 278 -30.30 -33.08 -15.68
CA LEU A 278 -29.81 -32.00 -16.54
C LEU A 278 -28.32 -32.11 -16.83
N PHE A 279 -27.51 -32.45 -15.83
CA PHE A 279 -26.05 -32.42 -15.90
C PHE A 279 -25.40 -33.81 -15.91
N GLY A 280 -26.13 -34.86 -15.53
CA GLY A 280 -25.67 -36.26 -15.51
C GLY A 280 -24.87 -36.64 -14.27
N LYS A 281 -24.79 -37.94 -13.95
CA LYS A 281 -23.85 -38.48 -12.96
C LYS A 281 -22.45 -38.66 -13.54
N GLU A 282 -22.34 -39.18 -14.77
CA GLU A 282 -21.13 -39.20 -15.60
C GLU A 282 -21.49 -39.38 -17.10
N SER A 283 -20.63 -38.87 -17.99
CA SER A 283 -20.49 -39.20 -19.43
C SER A 283 -21.18 -38.34 -20.52
N LYS A 284 -20.32 -37.79 -21.39
CA LYS A 284 -20.43 -37.43 -22.83
C LYS A 284 -21.55 -36.51 -23.34
N ILE A 285 -22.74 -36.46 -22.72
CA ILE A 285 -23.86 -35.66 -23.25
C ILE A 285 -23.68 -34.19 -22.86
N ALA A 286 -23.33 -33.91 -21.61
CA ALA A 286 -23.13 -32.53 -21.18
C ALA A 286 -21.78 -31.94 -21.65
N THR A 287 -20.73 -32.75 -21.85
CA THR A 287 -19.51 -32.34 -22.59
C THR A 287 -19.78 -32.06 -24.07
N LYS A 288 -20.65 -32.82 -24.75
CA LYS A 288 -21.09 -32.53 -26.13
C LYS A 288 -21.99 -31.29 -26.23
N ASN A 289 -22.73 -30.98 -25.16
CA ASN A 289 -23.64 -29.84 -25.11
C ASN A 289 -22.90 -28.53 -24.75
N LEU A 290 -21.96 -28.56 -23.80
CA LEU A 290 -21.06 -27.43 -23.50
C LEU A 290 -20.02 -27.21 -24.60
N SER A 291 -19.53 -28.26 -25.27
CA SER A 291 -18.64 -28.11 -26.42
C SER A 291 -19.34 -27.44 -27.62
N SER A 292 -20.64 -27.66 -27.80
CA SER A 292 -21.43 -26.93 -28.79
C SER A 292 -21.56 -25.43 -28.47
N LEU A 293 -21.52 -25.06 -27.19
CA LEU A 293 -21.52 -23.67 -26.73
C LEU A 293 -20.15 -23.02 -26.93
N THR A 294 -19.06 -23.68 -26.57
CA THR A 294 -17.71 -23.15 -26.82
C THR A 294 -17.42 -23.03 -28.31
N SER A 295 -17.88 -23.99 -29.14
CA SER A 295 -17.78 -23.93 -30.61
C SER A 295 -18.62 -22.79 -31.23
N ARG A 296 -19.86 -22.56 -30.78
CA ARG A 296 -20.68 -21.41 -31.22
C ARG A 296 -20.15 -20.06 -30.72
N ARG A 297 -19.52 -20.04 -29.55
CA ARG A 297 -18.86 -18.86 -28.97
C ARG A 297 -17.62 -18.47 -29.76
N SER A 298 -16.82 -19.43 -30.25
CA SER A 298 -15.72 -19.14 -31.18
C SER A 298 -16.20 -18.51 -32.49
N LEU A 299 -17.37 -18.92 -33.01
CA LEU A 299 -17.97 -18.30 -34.20
C LEU A 299 -18.46 -16.87 -33.93
N THR A 300 -19.11 -16.60 -32.79
CA THR A 300 -19.59 -15.25 -32.45
C THR A 300 -18.45 -14.29 -32.07
N LEU A 301 -17.40 -14.78 -31.40
CA LEU A 301 -16.19 -13.97 -31.11
C LEU A 301 -15.41 -13.65 -32.38
N ALA A 302 -15.26 -14.63 -33.30
CA ALA A 302 -14.64 -14.41 -34.61
C ALA A 302 -15.46 -13.43 -35.46
N HIS A 303 -16.79 -13.50 -35.41
CA HIS A 303 -17.64 -12.56 -36.15
C HIS A 303 -17.60 -11.16 -35.55
N ARG A 304 -17.55 -11.03 -34.22
CA ARG A 304 -17.42 -9.72 -33.53
C ARG A 304 -16.06 -9.07 -33.80
N LYS A 305 -14.98 -9.87 -33.80
CA LYS A 305 -13.63 -9.42 -34.17
C LYS A 305 -13.55 -9.01 -35.64
N ALA A 306 -14.15 -9.78 -36.55
CA ALA A 306 -14.24 -9.42 -37.96
C ALA A 306 -15.07 -8.15 -38.21
N VAL A 307 -16.14 -7.90 -37.42
CA VAL A 307 -16.96 -6.68 -37.50
C VAL A 307 -16.22 -5.46 -36.92
N GLU A 308 -15.40 -5.62 -35.88
CA GLU A 308 -14.53 -4.55 -35.38
C GLU A 308 -13.39 -4.23 -36.35
N GLU A 309 -12.77 -5.25 -36.97
CA GLU A 309 -11.72 -5.07 -37.98
C GLU A 309 -12.27 -4.40 -39.26
N ASN A 310 -13.51 -4.70 -39.68
CA ASN A 310 -14.15 -4.04 -40.84
C ASN A 310 -14.64 -2.60 -40.56
N LYS A 311 -14.77 -2.21 -39.29
CA LYS A 311 -15.09 -0.82 -38.91
C LYS A 311 -13.86 0.10 -38.86
N LEU A 312 -12.66 -0.46 -38.93
CA LEU A 312 -11.39 0.28 -38.96
C LEU A 312 -10.86 0.50 -40.39
N VAL A 313 -11.57 0.00 -41.41
CA VAL A 313 -11.15 0.04 -42.82
C VAL A 313 -12.10 0.90 -43.69
N ASN A 314 -13.15 1.50 -43.11
CA ASN A 314 -14.00 2.49 -43.79
C ASN A 314 -13.98 3.84 -43.06
#